data_AF-A0A938MH04-F1
#
_entry.id   AF-A0A938MH04-F1
#
_cell.length_a   1.000
_cell.length_b   1.000
_cell.length_c   1.000
_cell.angle_alpha   90.00
_cell.angle_beta   90.00
_cell.angle_gamma   90.00
#
_symmetry.space_group_name_H-M   'P 1'
#
loop_
_entity.id
_entity.type
_entity.pdbx_description
1 polymer ?
#
loop_
_entity_poly.entity_id
_entity_poly.type
_entity_poly.pdbx_seq_one_letter_code
_entity_poly.pdbx_strand_id
1 'polypeptide(L)' 'PEQGWNREETLQHLCRKAGLPLDAWKKDTTFYVFTAEVFHEVEP' A
#
# COMPACT_ATOMS: atom_id res chain seq x y z
N PRO A 1 0.95 -5.13 10.67
CA PRO A 1 1.09 -3.79 10.05
C PRO A 1 0.06 -2.83 10.68
N GLU A 2 0.31 -1.52 10.72
CA GLU A 2 -0.53 -0.53 11.46
C GLU A 2 -2.04 -0.69 11.25
N GLN A 3 -2.47 -1.03 10.03
CA GLN A 3 -3.89 -1.16 9.66
C GLN A 3 -4.48 -2.58 9.88
N GLY A 4 -3.66 -3.58 10.24
CA GLY A 4 -4.12 -4.96 10.51
C GLY A 4 -4.47 -5.81 9.28
N TRP A 5 -4.27 -5.31 8.06
CA TRP A 5 -4.64 -6.03 6.83
C TRP A 5 -3.80 -7.27 6.52
N ASN A 6 -4.47 -8.27 5.97
CA ASN A 6 -3.83 -9.40 5.30
C ASN A 6 -3.28 -8.98 3.92
N ARG A 7 -2.59 -9.91 3.25
CA ARG A 7 -1.95 -9.65 1.96
C ARG A 7 -2.97 -9.29 0.86
N GLU A 8 -4.08 -10.00 0.77
CA GLU A 8 -5.09 -9.74 -0.25
C GLU A 8 -5.77 -8.39 -0.03
N GLU A 9 -6.14 -8.08 1.21
CA GLU A 9 -6.71 -6.78 1.61
C GLU A 9 -5.75 -5.65 1.23
N THR A 10 -4.46 -5.79 1.54
CA THR A 10 -3.44 -4.80 1.18
C THR A 10 -3.40 -4.56 -0.34
N LEU A 11 -3.41 -5.61 -1.15
CA LEU A 11 -3.34 -5.50 -2.61
C LEU A 11 -4.61 -4.89 -3.21
N GLN A 12 -5.79 -5.24 -2.70
CA GLN A 12 -7.06 -4.61 -3.11
C GLN A 12 -7.09 -3.12 -2.79
N HIS A 13 -6.60 -2.72 -1.60
CA HIS A 13 -6.51 -1.32 -1.22
C HIS A 13 -5.51 -0.54 -2.09
N LEU A 14 -4.39 -1.15 -2.48
CA LEU A 14 -3.43 -0.56 -3.43
C LEU A 14 -4.07 -0.36 -4.82
N CYS A 15 -4.78 -1.36 -5.36
CA CYS A 15 -5.51 -1.22 -6.62
C CYS A 15 -6.54 -0.08 -6.55
N ARG A 16 -7.33 -0.02 -5.48
CA ARG A 16 -8.31 1.06 -5.27
C ARG A 16 -7.64 2.43 -5.24
N LYS A 17 -6.51 2.58 -4.56
CA LYS A 17 -5.75 3.84 -4.48
C LYS A 17 -5.20 4.27 -5.85
N ALA A 18 -4.86 3.30 -6.71
CA ALA A 18 -4.43 3.53 -8.09
C ALA A 18 -5.59 3.77 -9.07
N GLY A 19 -6.85 3.72 -8.62
CA GLY A 19 -8.03 3.88 -9.49
C GLY A 19 -8.37 2.66 -10.34
N LEU A 20 -7.88 1.47 -9.95
CA LEU A 20 -8.03 0.23 -10.70
C LEU A 20 -9.09 -0.71 -10.06
N PRO A 21 -9.61 -1.70 -10.81
CA PRO A 21 -10.39 -2.80 -10.25
C PRO A 21 -9.65 -3.50 -9.09
N LEU A 22 -10.39 -3.95 -8.07
CA LEU A 22 -9.81 -4.51 -6.84
C LEU A 22 -8.95 -5.76 -7.08
N ASP A 23 -9.14 -6.46 -8.18
CA ASP A 23 -8.43 -7.67 -8.58
C ASP A 23 -7.34 -7.43 -9.64
N ALA A 24 -7.11 -6.17 -10.05
CA ALA A 24 -6.12 -5.83 -11.08
C ALA A 24 -4.68 -6.24 -10.70
N TRP A 25 -4.39 -6.40 -9.40
CA TRP A 25 -3.12 -6.93 -8.88
C TRP A 25 -2.81 -8.35 -9.35
N LYS A 26 -3.81 -9.09 -9.83
CA LYS A 26 -3.64 -10.49 -10.26
C LYS A 26 -3.03 -10.63 -11.65
N LYS A 27 -3.18 -9.66 -12.56
CA LYS A 27 -2.76 -9.81 -13.97
C LYS A 27 -2.28 -8.54 -14.67
N ASP A 28 -2.81 -7.36 -14.36
CA ASP A 28 -2.67 -6.17 -15.23
C ASP A 28 -2.01 -4.98 -14.53
N THR A 29 -1.07 -5.23 -13.61
CA THR A 29 -0.39 -4.17 -12.84
C THR A 29 1.05 -4.52 -12.50
N THR A 30 1.84 -3.48 -12.25
CA THR A 30 3.22 -3.59 -11.77
C THR A 30 3.33 -2.93 -10.40
N PHE A 31 3.99 -3.61 -9.47
CA PHE A 31 4.27 -3.07 -8.15
C PHE A 31 5.67 -2.46 -8.10
N TYR A 32 5.74 -1.28 -7.49
CA TYR A 32 6.99 -0.61 -7.16
C TYR A 32 7.04 -0.44 -5.65
N VAL A 33 8.21 -0.66 -5.06
CA VAL A 33 8.44 -0.51 -3.63
C VAL A 33 9.40 0.63 -3.38
N PHE A 34 9.18 1.36 -2.30
CA PHE A 34 10.09 2.39 -1.82
C PHE A 34 10.19 2.31 -0.30
N THR A 35 11.25 2.87 0.23
CA THR A 35 11.47 3.05 1.67
C THR A 35 11.54 4.54 1.97
N ALA A 36 11.20 4.92 3.20
CA ALA A 36 11.31 6.29 3.67
C ALA A 36 11.97 6.32 5.05
N GLU A 37 12.75 7.36 5.30
CA GLU A 37 13.24 7.70 6.64
C GLU A 37 12.23 8.66 7.29
N VAL A 38 11.78 8.35 8.50
CA VAL A 38 10.75 9.12 9.22
C VAL A 38 11.41 9.83 10.39
N PHE A 39 11.36 11.16 10.38
CA PHE A 39 11.83 12.02 11.47
C PHE A 39 10.64 12.51 12.29
N HIS A 40 10.78 12.57 13.60
CA HIS A 40 9.81 13.15 14.53
C HIS A 40 10.47 14.27 15.32
N GLU A 41 9.70 15.29 15.71
CA GLU A 41 10.17 16.31 16.64
C GLU A 41 10.45 15.65 18.00
N VAL A 42 11.58 16.03 18.60
CA VAL A 42 12.08 15.40 19.82
C VAL A 42 11.39 16.00 21.06
N GLU A 43 10.90 17.24 20.96
CA GLU A 43 10.14 17.97 22.01
C GLU A 43 9.14 18.95 21.34
N PRO A 44 8.07 19.41 22.05
CA PRO A 44 7.01 20.27 21.50
C PRO A 44 7.44 21.69 21.14
#